data_AF-A0A5P8ARM4-F1
#
_entry.id   AF-A0A5P8ARM4-F1
#
_cell.length_a   1.000
_cell.length_b   1.000
_cell.length_c   1.000
_cell.angle_alpha   90.00
_cell.angle_beta   90.00
_cell.angle_gamma   90.00
#
_symmetry.space_group_name_H-M   'P 1'
#
loop_
_entity.id
_entity.type
_entity.pdbx_description
1 polymer ?
#
loop_
_entity_poly.entity_id
_entity_poly.type
_entity_poly.pdbx_seq_one_letter_code
_entity_poly.pdbx_strand_id
1 'polypeptide(L)'
;MKKFIYYVITSITLCGITLTLCYCRNNNPITKKNSSTNASDGTQYGDITLTDVEQNQFNILNIAFDKTNEKVNNYTNQINNGILQMTIKGPRTIERIRNKYPGFSKWLSKNIPKQKELANAFASAYNFIEKKRGIYAPEKTVEQYISNAIDCSFDHSCNNKNNIKNYGFSDTDDNLTSTFFTHILINITVKDTNEEMFNVLKENLTNETIDSPLYLLKNWK
;
A
#
# COMPACT_ATOMS: atom_id res chain seq x y z
N MET A 1 -24.30 7.89 -47.89
CA MET A 1 -25.05 6.75 -48.46
C MET A 1 -24.85 5.53 -47.56
N LYS A 2 -25.89 4.70 -47.34
CA LYS A 2 -25.88 3.44 -46.51
C LYS A 2 -25.57 3.69 -45.00
N LYS A 3 -26.43 3.48 -43.98
CA LYS A 3 -27.56 2.53 -43.70
C LYS A 3 -27.13 1.06 -43.90
N PHE A 4 -27.34 0.06 -43.04
CA PHE A 4 -28.06 -0.13 -41.75
C PHE A 4 -27.13 -1.02 -40.81
N ILE A 5 -27.50 -1.72 -39.72
CA ILE A 5 -28.78 -2.04 -39.04
C ILE A 5 -28.57 -2.33 -37.52
N TYR A 6 -29.66 -2.57 -36.78
CA TYR A 6 -29.73 -3.00 -35.36
C TYR A 6 -29.35 -4.47 -35.13
N TYR A 7 -28.99 -4.84 -33.90
CA TYR A 7 -29.58 -6.03 -33.26
C TYR A 7 -29.79 -5.84 -31.75
N VAL A 8 -31.04 -6.02 -31.33
CA VAL A 8 -31.44 -6.16 -29.91
C VAL A 8 -31.57 -7.65 -29.63
N ILE A 9 -30.97 -8.12 -28.54
CA ILE A 9 -31.38 -9.40 -27.92
C ILE A 9 -31.64 -9.14 -26.43
N THR A 10 -32.89 -8.81 -26.14
CA THR A 10 -33.48 -9.01 -24.82
C THR A 10 -33.84 -10.49 -24.68
N SER A 11 -33.24 -11.19 -23.73
CA SER A 11 -33.79 -12.44 -23.19
C SER A 11 -33.49 -12.54 -21.71
N ILE A 12 -34.55 -12.52 -20.92
CA ILE A 12 -34.57 -12.75 -19.48
C ILE A 12 -34.44 -14.25 -19.24
N THR A 13 -33.60 -14.67 -18.28
CA THR A 13 -33.82 -15.96 -17.62
C THR A 13 -33.60 -15.84 -16.12
N LEU A 14 -34.71 -15.98 -15.40
CA LEU A 14 -34.81 -16.00 -13.95
C LEU A 14 -34.35 -17.36 -13.42
N CYS A 15 -33.25 -17.40 -12.67
CA CYS A 15 -32.91 -18.49 -11.75
C CYS A 15 -31.84 -17.96 -10.79
N GLY A 16 -31.91 -18.10 -9.47
CA GLY A 16 -32.81 -18.89 -8.63
C GLY A 16 -32.06 -19.09 -7.32
N ILE A 17 -32.57 -18.54 -6.22
CA ILE A 17 -31.84 -18.49 -4.95
C ILE A 17 -31.63 -19.89 -4.38
N THR A 18 -30.39 -20.27 -4.10
CA THR A 18 -30.05 -21.34 -3.15
C THR A 18 -28.95 -20.88 -2.19
N LEU A 19 -29.36 -20.19 -1.13
CA LEU A 19 -28.56 -20.01 0.08
C LEU A 19 -28.39 -21.37 0.78
N THR A 20 -27.27 -22.06 0.54
CA THR A 20 -26.96 -23.31 1.24
C THR A 20 -26.45 -23.03 2.66
N LEU A 21 -27.38 -22.84 3.59
CA LEU A 21 -27.09 -22.81 5.02
C LEU A 21 -26.60 -24.18 5.49
N CYS A 22 -25.29 -24.35 5.69
CA CYS A 22 -24.72 -25.52 6.37
C CYS A 22 -25.03 -25.49 7.87
N TYR A 23 -26.25 -25.92 8.22
CA TYR A 23 -26.72 -26.04 9.59
C TYR A 23 -26.14 -27.30 10.25
N CYS A 24 -25.00 -27.18 10.94
CA CYS A 24 -24.47 -28.28 11.76
C CYS A 24 -25.27 -28.43 13.06
N ARG A 25 -26.35 -29.22 13.00
CA ARG A 25 -27.16 -29.59 14.16
C ARG A 25 -26.69 -30.93 14.74
N ASN A 26 -25.95 -30.90 15.84
CA ASN A 26 -25.82 -32.04 16.74
C ASN A 26 -26.59 -31.74 18.04
N ASN A 27 -27.68 -32.47 18.27
CA ASN A 27 -28.37 -32.46 19.56
C ASN A 27 -27.67 -33.47 20.50
N ASN A 28 -27.45 -33.10 21.77
CA ASN A 28 -27.58 -34.01 22.93
C ASN A 28 -27.51 -33.20 24.25
N PRO A 29 -28.03 -33.74 25.37
CA PRO A 29 -29.29 -33.18 25.87
C PRO A 29 -29.19 -32.25 27.09
N ILE A 30 -30.35 -31.66 27.38
CA ILE A 30 -30.65 -30.70 28.45
C ILE A 30 -30.33 -31.25 29.85
N THR A 31 -29.61 -30.47 30.64
CA THR A 31 -29.82 -30.39 32.10
C THR A 31 -30.24 -28.95 32.47
N LYS A 32 -31.51 -28.78 32.86
CA LYS A 32 -32.06 -27.50 33.31
C LYS A 32 -31.54 -27.15 34.71
N LYS A 33 -31.07 -25.92 34.91
CA LYS A 33 -31.38 -25.16 36.11
C LYS A 33 -31.51 -23.67 35.77
N ASN A 34 -32.61 -23.05 36.20
CA ASN A 34 -33.01 -21.71 35.80
C ASN A 34 -32.27 -20.64 36.64
N SER A 35 -31.97 -19.47 36.04
CA SER A 35 -32.68 -18.21 36.39
C SER A 35 -32.12 -16.95 35.70
N SER A 36 -33.04 -16.04 35.35
CA SER A 36 -32.85 -14.61 35.07
C SER A 36 -32.16 -14.16 33.78
N THR A 37 -33.01 -13.81 32.80
CA THR A 37 -32.96 -12.59 31.98
C THR A 37 -31.85 -11.56 32.29
N ASN A 38 -31.09 -11.20 31.25
CA ASN A 38 -31.31 -9.93 30.55
C ASN A 38 -30.80 -10.02 29.10
N ALA A 39 -31.55 -9.44 28.16
CA ALA A 39 -31.12 -9.35 26.77
C ALA A 39 -30.21 -8.13 26.59
N SER A 40 -29.01 -8.34 26.07
CA SER A 40 -28.29 -7.33 25.30
C SER A 40 -27.91 -7.97 23.98
N ASP A 41 -28.54 -7.52 22.89
CA ASP A 41 -28.15 -7.87 21.53
C ASP A 41 -26.86 -7.10 21.18
N GLY A 42 -25.77 -7.58 21.76
CA GLY A 42 -24.42 -7.07 21.59
C GLY A 42 -23.65 -8.02 20.70
N THR A 43 -23.63 -7.75 19.39
CA THR A 43 -22.67 -8.38 18.50
C THR A 43 -21.26 -8.05 18.98
N GLN A 44 -20.59 -9.04 19.58
CA GLN A 44 -19.17 -8.95 19.88
C GLN A 44 -18.41 -8.86 18.55
N TYR A 45 -18.18 -7.64 18.08
CA TYR A 45 -17.02 -7.36 17.26
C TYR A 45 -15.80 -7.73 18.10
N GLY A 46 -15.21 -8.90 17.80
CA GLY A 46 -13.92 -9.26 18.36
C GLY A 46 -12.92 -8.17 18.02
N ASP A 47 -12.16 -7.72 19.01
CA ASP A 47 -11.30 -6.55 18.91
C ASP A 47 -10.33 -6.72 17.73
N ILE A 48 -10.46 -5.87 16.70
CA ILE A 48 -9.77 -6.08 15.42
C ILE A 48 -8.29 -5.78 15.64
N THR A 49 -7.53 -6.85 15.80
CA THR A 49 -6.08 -6.82 16.01
C THR A 49 -5.33 -7.24 14.74
N LEU A 50 -4.10 -6.75 14.60
CA LEU A 50 -3.18 -7.23 13.58
C LEU A 50 -2.47 -8.48 14.13
N THR A 51 -2.27 -9.46 13.25
CA THR A 51 -1.30 -10.55 13.49
C THR A 51 0.12 -10.00 13.42
N ASP A 52 1.11 -10.72 13.97
CA ASP A 52 2.53 -10.31 13.91
C ASP A 52 3.01 -10.05 12.47
N VAL A 53 2.53 -10.84 11.51
CA VAL A 53 2.83 -10.68 10.08
C VAL A 53 2.23 -9.38 9.52
N GLU A 54 0.96 -9.12 9.81
CA GLU A 54 0.29 -7.88 9.37
C GLU A 54 0.94 -6.65 10.03
N GLN A 55 1.27 -6.73 11.32
CA GLN A 55 1.92 -5.65 12.05
C GLN A 55 3.31 -5.36 11.48
N ASN A 56 4.11 -6.39 11.21
CA ASN A 56 5.42 -6.23 10.58
C ASN A 56 5.30 -5.61 9.18
N GLN A 57 4.40 -6.10 8.33
CA GLN A 57 4.17 -5.53 7.00
C GLN A 57 3.71 -4.07 7.04
N PHE A 58 2.79 -3.73 7.95
CA PHE A 58 2.35 -2.35 8.15
C PHE A 58 3.48 -1.44 8.67
N ASN A 59 4.28 -1.92 9.63
CA ASN A 59 5.42 -1.16 10.17
C ASN A 59 6.44 -0.86 9.06
N ILE A 60 6.80 -1.84 8.24
CA ILE A 60 7.71 -1.67 7.10
C ILE A 60 7.16 -0.68 6.08
N LEU A 61 5.86 -0.76 5.77
CA LEU A 61 5.18 0.20 4.88
C LEU A 61 5.24 1.63 5.43
N ASN A 62 4.96 1.80 6.72
CA ASN A 62 4.97 3.11 7.37
C ASN A 62 6.40 3.69 7.44
N ILE A 63 7.40 2.89 7.83
CA ILE A 63 8.82 3.30 7.84
C ILE A 63 9.26 3.75 6.44
N ALA A 64 8.87 3.02 5.39
CA ALA A 64 9.21 3.38 4.01
C ALA A 64 8.63 4.74 3.60
N PHE A 65 7.37 5.05 3.96
CA PHE A 65 6.77 6.35 3.65
C PHE A 65 7.30 7.48 4.54
N ASP A 66 7.53 7.23 5.83
CA ASP A 66 8.12 8.22 6.75
C ASP A 66 9.53 8.62 6.28
N LYS A 67 10.37 7.64 5.93
CA LYS A 67 11.70 7.82 5.32
C LYS A 67 11.63 8.58 3.99
N THR A 68 10.69 8.22 3.11
CA THR A 68 10.50 8.91 1.82
C THR A 68 10.09 10.37 2.03
N ASN A 69 9.17 10.65 2.95
CA ASN A 69 8.76 12.01 3.31
C ASN A 69 9.92 12.81 3.94
N GLU A 70 10.72 12.20 4.82
CA GLU A 70 11.92 12.82 5.38
C GLU A 70 12.88 13.26 4.26
N LYS A 71 13.18 12.38 3.30
CA LYS A 71 14.07 12.69 2.18
C LYS A 71 13.52 13.76 1.24
N VAL A 72 12.23 13.75 0.92
CA VAL A 72 11.57 14.81 0.14
C VAL A 72 11.72 16.18 0.83
N ASN A 73 11.61 16.22 2.16
CA ASN A 73 11.80 17.45 2.94
C ASN A 73 13.26 17.89 2.99
N ASN A 74 14.21 16.99 3.24
CA ASN A 74 15.64 17.29 3.24
C ASN A 74 16.12 17.76 1.85
N TYR A 75 15.62 17.16 0.78
CA TYR A 75 15.87 17.59 -0.59
C TYR A 75 15.32 19.00 -0.88
N THR A 76 14.18 19.38 -0.28
CA THR A 76 13.69 20.76 -0.34
C THR A 76 14.70 21.74 0.26
N ASN A 77 15.18 21.43 1.47
CA ASN A 77 16.09 22.32 2.20
C ASN A 77 17.40 22.51 1.42
N GLN A 78 17.89 21.45 0.76
CA GLN A 78 19.04 21.53 -0.13
C GLN A 78 18.79 22.40 -1.36
N ILE A 79 17.62 22.34 -2.01
CA ILE A 79 17.27 23.27 -3.11
C ILE A 79 17.20 24.71 -2.60
N ASN A 80 16.48 24.96 -1.50
CA ASN A 80 16.28 26.30 -0.95
C ASN A 80 17.62 26.94 -0.52
N ASN A 81 18.59 26.13 -0.08
CA ASN A 81 19.95 26.56 0.27
C ASN A 81 20.90 26.61 -0.94
N GLY A 82 20.42 26.39 -2.18
CA GLY A 82 21.22 26.43 -3.40
C GLY A 82 22.19 25.27 -3.60
N ILE A 83 22.08 24.18 -2.82
CA ILE A 83 22.97 23.02 -2.85
C ILE A 83 22.65 22.08 -4.02
N LEU A 84 21.36 21.93 -4.35
CA LEU A 84 20.88 21.02 -5.41
C LEU A 84 19.97 21.73 -6.41
N GLN A 85 20.02 21.28 -7.67
CA GLN A 85 19.04 21.65 -8.70
C GLN A 85 17.88 20.63 -8.70
N MET A 86 16.67 21.10 -9.00
CA MET A 86 15.42 20.36 -8.78
C MET A 86 15.14 19.28 -9.84
N THR A 87 15.04 18.02 -9.39
CA THR A 87 14.77 16.83 -10.22
C THR A 87 13.41 16.17 -9.93
N ILE A 88 12.84 16.38 -8.73
CA ILE A 88 11.47 15.97 -8.38
C ILE A 88 10.46 16.81 -9.20
N LYS A 89 9.23 16.30 -9.40
CA LYS A 89 8.10 16.86 -10.19
C LYS A 89 7.58 18.26 -9.73
N GLY A 90 8.45 19.24 -9.56
CA GLY A 90 8.21 20.65 -9.22
C GLY A 90 7.94 20.93 -7.72
N PRO A 91 8.07 22.21 -7.28
CA PRO A 91 7.96 22.58 -5.86
C PRO A 91 6.59 22.26 -5.27
N ARG A 92 5.53 22.42 -6.07
CA ARG A 92 4.14 22.12 -5.71
C ARG A 92 3.91 20.65 -5.33
N THR A 93 4.73 19.72 -5.80
CA THR A 93 4.61 18.29 -5.43
C THR A 93 5.24 18.04 -4.07
N ILE A 94 6.43 18.60 -3.85
CA ILE A 94 7.16 18.55 -2.59
C ILE A 94 6.34 19.18 -1.45
N GLU A 95 5.76 20.36 -1.68
CA GLU A 95 4.92 21.07 -0.71
C GLU A 95 3.67 20.27 -0.31
N ARG A 96 2.98 19.65 -1.28
CA ARG A 96 1.82 18.78 -0.99
C ARG A 96 2.20 17.59 -0.12
N ILE A 97 3.34 16.96 -0.38
CA ILE A 97 3.85 15.85 0.44
C ILE A 97 4.07 16.30 1.88
N ARG A 98 4.87 17.37 2.08
CA ARG A 98 5.17 17.94 3.39
C ARG A 98 3.92 18.28 4.20
N ASN A 99 2.93 18.90 3.55
CA ASN A 99 1.77 19.44 4.23
C ASN A 99 0.69 18.38 4.52
N LYS A 100 0.51 17.38 3.63
CA LYS A 100 -0.57 16.39 3.76
C LYS A 100 -0.14 15.07 4.41
N TYR A 101 1.06 14.57 4.11
CA TYR A 101 1.48 13.24 4.60
C TYR A 101 1.52 13.11 6.14
N PRO A 102 2.08 14.07 6.92
CA PRO A 102 2.12 13.94 8.38
C PRO A 102 0.73 13.86 9.03
N GLY A 103 -0.26 14.58 8.47
CA GLY A 103 -1.65 14.51 8.91
C GLY A 103 -2.30 13.15 8.62
N PHE A 104 -2.03 12.61 7.42
CA PHE A 104 -2.49 11.28 7.01
C PHE A 104 -1.87 10.16 7.86
N SER A 105 -0.55 10.14 8.04
CA SER A 105 0.15 9.16 8.88
C SER A 105 -0.38 9.17 10.33
N LYS A 106 -0.55 10.37 10.93
CA LYS A 106 -1.14 10.52 12.28
C LYS A 106 -2.60 10.10 12.39
N TRP A 107 -3.37 10.14 11.31
CA TRP A 107 -4.72 9.59 11.26
C TRP A 107 -4.69 8.07 11.11
N LEU A 108 -3.85 7.55 10.22
CA LEU A 108 -3.73 6.12 9.95
C LEU A 108 -3.23 5.34 11.17
N SER A 109 -2.30 5.89 11.95
CA SER A 109 -1.78 5.28 13.19
C SER A 109 -2.85 5.03 14.27
N LYS A 110 -4.03 5.65 14.14
CA LYS A 110 -5.18 5.46 15.04
C LYS A 110 -6.26 4.51 14.51
N ASN A 111 -6.17 4.08 13.24
CA ASN A 111 -7.20 3.31 12.56
C ASN A 111 -6.76 1.86 12.32
N ILE A 112 -6.75 1.04 13.39
CA ILE A 112 -6.27 -0.36 13.36
C ILE A 112 -6.88 -1.20 12.21
N PRO A 113 -8.20 -1.14 11.92
CA PRO A 113 -8.77 -1.89 10.77
C PRO A 113 -8.16 -1.47 9.42
N LYS A 114 -7.83 -0.19 9.24
CA LYS A 114 -7.20 0.34 8.03
C LYS A 114 -5.73 -0.05 7.93
N GLN A 115 -5.01 -0.14 9.05
CA GLN A 115 -3.65 -0.69 9.07
C GLN A 115 -3.64 -2.14 8.60
N LYS A 116 -4.62 -2.94 9.06
CA LYS A 116 -4.84 -4.33 8.63
C LYS A 116 -5.16 -4.42 7.13
N GLU A 117 -6.03 -3.57 6.60
CA GLU A 117 -6.29 -3.50 5.14
C GLU A 117 -5.02 -3.20 4.34
N LEU A 118 -4.18 -2.27 4.81
CA LEU A 118 -2.94 -1.88 4.12
C LEU A 118 -1.83 -2.93 4.22
N ALA A 119 -1.71 -3.64 5.34
CA ALA A 119 -0.80 -4.78 5.46
C ALA A 119 -1.12 -5.85 4.40
N ASN A 120 -2.40 -6.24 4.34
CA ASN A 120 -2.89 -7.22 3.37
C ASN A 120 -2.74 -6.74 1.92
N ALA A 121 -2.96 -5.44 1.63
CA ALA A 121 -2.71 -4.86 0.32
C ALA A 121 -1.22 -4.84 -0.05
N PHE A 122 -0.34 -4.47 0.90
CA PHE A 122 1.11 -4.38 0.69
C PHE A 122 1.79 -5.75 0.55
N ALA A 123 1.19 -6.82 1.08
CA ALA A 123 1.78 -8.16 1.11
C ALA A 123 2.39 -8.63 -0.24
N SER A 124 1.76 -8.30 -1.38
CA SER A 124 2.30 -8.66 -2.71
C SER A 124 3.59 -7.90 -3.05
N ALA A 125 3.65 -6.60 -2.77
CA ALA A 125 4.85 -5.78 -2.96
C ALA A 125 5.95 -6.17 -1.95
N TYR A 126 5.57 -6.38 -0.69
CA TYR A 126 6.47 -6.84 0.37
C TYR A 126 7.17 -8.15 -0.01
N ASN A 127 6.41 -9.18 -0.41
CA ASN A 127 6.96 -10.48 -0.80
C ASN A 127 7.88 -10.38 -2.03
N PHE A 128 7.58 -9.48 -2.96
CA PHE A 128 8.43 -9.22 -4.12
C PHE A 128 9.75 -8.54 -3.72
N ILE A 129 9.69 -7.50 -2.88
CA ILE A 129 10.86 -6.80 -2.36
C ILE A 129 11.73 -7.75 -1.53
N GLU A 130 11.14 -8.58 -0.67
CA GLU A 130 11.84 -9.60 0.13
C GLU A 130 12.56 -10.62 -0.77
N LYS A 131 11.90 -11.11 -1.82
CA LYS A 131 12.53 -12.01 -2.80
C LYS A 131 13.72 -11.35 -3.51
N LYS A 132 13.60 -10.08 -3.91
CA LYS A 132 14.68 -9.33 -4.56
C LYS A 132 15.82 -9.03 -3.57
N ARG A 133 15.53 -8.64 -2.34
CA ARG A 133 16.50 -8.48 -1.24
C ARG A 133 17.32 -9.75 -1.03
N GLY A 134 16.68 -10.92 -0.96
CA GLY A 134 17.36 -12.20 -0.80
C GLY A 134 18.35 -12.54 -1.93
N ILE A 135 18.26 -11.88 -3.08
CA ILE A 135 19.19 -12.03 -4.22
C ILE A 135 20.31 -10.98 -4.15
N TYR A 136 19.98 -9.70 -3.96
CA TYR A 136 20.93 -8.59 -4.13
C TYR A 136 21.56 -8.08 -2.82
N ALA A 137 20.98 -8.40 -1.67
CA ALA A 137 21.44 -7.97 -0.34
C ALA A 137 20.94 -8.93 0.78
N PRO A 138 21.27 -10.23 0.70
CA PRO A 138 20.77 -11.25 1.63
C PRO A 138 21.11 -10.97 3.10
N GLU A 139 22.16 -10.19 3.36
CA GLU A 139 22.65 -9.79 4.68
C GLU A 139 21.85 -8.65 5.33
N LYS A 140 20.95 -7.99 4.60
CA LYS A 140 20.11 -6.88 5.12
C LYS A 140 18.73 -7.37 5.55
N THR A 141 18.07 -6.66 6.45
CA THR A 141 16.61 -6.79 6.64
C THR A 141 15.84 -6.11 5.50
N VAL A 142 14.53 -6.39 5.35
CA VAL A 142 13.66 -5.65 4.41
C VAL A 142 13.67 -4.15 4.70
N GLU A 143 13.63 -3.77 5.98
CA GLU A 143 13.65 -2.38 6.43
C GLU A 143 14.93 -1.66 5.98
N GLN A 144 16.09 -2.27 6.22
CA GLN A 144 17.39 -1.75 5.80
C GLN A 144 17.50 -1.67 4.27
N TYR A 145 16.99 -2.67 3.56
CA TYR A 145 17.02 -2.71 2.11
C TYR A 145 16.18 -1.60 1.48
N ILE A 146 14.94 -1.39 1.94
CA ILE A 146 14.07 -0.30 1.49
C ILE A 146 14.65 1.05 1.90
N SER A 147 15.13 1.19 3.15
CA SER A 147 15.76 2.42 3.64
C SER A 147 16.96 2.81 2.79
N ASN A 148 17.84 1.86 2.49
CA ASN A 148 19.00 2.08 1.63
C ASN A 148 18.58 2.41 0.19
N ALA A 149 17.54 1.76 -0.36
CA ALA A 149 17.00 2.13 -1.67
C ALA A 149 16.54 3.61 -1.69
N ILE A 150 15.87 4.07 -0.63
CA ILE A 150 15.43 5.47 -0.51
C ILE A 150 16.65 6.41 -0.34
N ASP A 151 17.59 6.12 0.56
CA ASP A 151 18.82 6.92 0.73
C ASP A 151 19.62 7.04 -0.59
N CYS A 152 19.72 5.94 -1.33
CA CYS A 152 20.43 5.83 -2.60
C CYS A 152 19.91 6.80 -3.68
N SER A 153 18.59 6.96 -3.79
CA SER A 153 17.97 7.86 -4.78
C SER A 153 18.09 9.34 -4.43
N PHE A 154 18.04 9.69 -3.14
CA PHE A 154 17.97 11.09 -2.70
C PHE A 154 19.34 11.68 -2.35
N ASP A 155 20.26 10.89 -1.79
CA ASP A 155 21.58 11.35 -1.35
C ASP A 155 22.69 11.01 -2.38
N HIS A 156 22.37 10.25 -3.42
CA HIS A 156 23.34 9.59 -4.32
C HIS A 156 24.39 8.72 -3.57
N SER A 157 24.08 8.30 -2.34
CA SER A 157 24.98 7.59 -1.42
C SER A 157 25.43 6.20 -1.92
N CYS A 158 24.74 5.67 -2.94
CA CYS A 158 25.23 4.58 -3.77
C CYS A 158 26.40 5.05 -4.66
N ASN A 159 27.62 4.99 -4.12
CA ASN A 159 28.87 5.37 -4.79
C ASN A 159 29.23 4.59 -6.09
N ASN A 160 28.31 3.83 -6.68
CA ASN A 160 28.44 3.22 -8.00
C ASN A 160 27.04 2.96 -8.63
N LYS A 161 26.88 3.26 -9.93
CA LYS A 161 25.67 2.95 -10.72
C LYS A 161 25.31 1.45 -10.75
N ASN A 162 26.27 0.56 -10.50
CA ASN A 162 25.96 -0.87 -10.39
C ASN A 162 25.23 -1.20 -9.07
N ASN A 163 25.42 -0.42 -8.00
CA ASN A 163 24.84 -0.69 -6.69
C ASN A 163 23.40 -0.16 -6.57
N ILE A 164 23.00 0.85 -7.35
CA ILE A 164 21.62 1.36 -7.35
C ILE A 164 20.65 0.36 -8.01
N LYS A 165 21.10 -0.34 -9.06
CA LYS A 165 20.31 -1.38 -9.76
C LYS A 165 19.94 -2.58 -8.89
N ASN A 166 20.69 -2.81 -7.80
CA ASN A 166 20.33 -3.78 -6.76
C ASN A 166 19.01 -3.43 -6.04
N TYR A 167 18.44 -2.24 -6.26
CA TYR A 167 17.15 -1.80 -5.74
C TYR A 167 16.06 -1.65 -6.82
N GLY A 168 16.34 -1.95 -8.09
CA GLY A 168 15.32 -2.05 -9.13
C GLY A 168 15.68 -1.40 -10.45
N PHE A 169 15.90 -2.20 -11.50
CA PHE A 169 16.23 -1.68 -12.83
C PHE A 169 15.13 -1.92 -13.88
N SER A 170 14.85 -0.90 -14.67
CA SER A 170 14.06 -0.91 -15.91
C SER A 170 14.69 0.02 -16.95
N ASP A 171 14.12 0.14 -18.16
CA ASP A 171 14.70 1.01 -19.20
C ASP A 171 14.62 2.51 -18.86
N THR A 172 13.81 2.90 -17.88
CA THR A 172 13.53 4.29 -17.50
C THR A 172 13.87 4.62 -16.04
N ASP A 173 14.34 3.63 -15.27
CA ASP A 173 14.58 3.77 -13.83
C ASP A 173 15.69 2.82 -13.34
N ASP A 174 16.62 3.35 -12.54
CA ASP A 174 17.70 2.60 -11.90
C ASP A 174 17.38 2.18 -10.44
N ASN A 175 16.26 2.64 -9.85
CA ASN A 175 15.82 2.29 -8.48
C ASN A 175 14.28 2.19 -8.31
N LEU A 176 13.68 1.15 -8.89
CA LEU A 176 12.23 0.90 -8.82
C LEU A 176 11.68 0.80 -7.38
N THR A 177 12.47 0.33 -6.40
CA THR A 177 12.01 0.26 -4.99
C THR A 177 11.77 1.65 -4.41
N SER A 178 12.71 2.60 -4.62
CA SER A 178 12.54 3.98 -4.17
C SER A 178 11.42 4.69 -4.95
N THR A 179 11.34 4.46 -6.26
CA THR A 179 10.30 5.02 -7.12
C THR A 179 8.91 4.54 -6.74
N PHE A 180 8.74 3.27 -6.34
CA PHE A 180 7.48 2.73 -5.85
C PHE A 180 6.90 3.57 -4.70
N PHE A 181 7.67 3.75 -3.60
CA PHE A 181 7.21 4.53 -2.45
C PHE A 181 7.04 6.03 -2.80
N THR A 182 7.95 6.59 -3.60
CA THR A 182 7.89 8.00 -4.03
C THR A 182 6.66 8.29 -4.89
N HIS A 183 6.34 7.43 -5.86
CA HIS A 183 5.16 7.58 -6.71
C HIS A 183 3.87 7.43 -5.92
N ILE A 184 3.78 6.48 -4.99
CA ILE A 184 2.60 6.33 -4.14
C ILE A 184 2.41 7.57 -3.25
N LEU A 185 3.49 8.08 -2.63
CA LEU A 185 3.43 9.27 -1.79
C LEU A 185 2.97 10.52 -2.57
N ILE A 186 3.42 10.66 -3.83
CA ILE A 186 2.93 11.69 -4.75
C ILE A 186 1.43 11.48 -5.05
N ASN A 187 1.02 10.24 -5.38
CA ASN A 187 -0.34 9.92 -5.80
C ASN A 187 -1.37 10.15 -4.68
N ILE A 188 -1.06 9.80 -3.42
CA ILE A 188 -1.99 10.03 -2.30
C ILE A 188 -2.08 11.52 -1.96
N THR A 189 -0.97 12.27 -1.99
CA THR A 189 -0.94 13.68 -1.57
C THR A 189 -1.60 14.66 -2.57
N VAL A 190 -2.13 14.17 -3.70
CA VAL A 190 -3.04 14.96 -4.54
C VAL A 190 -4.48 14.98 -4.01
N LYS A 191 -4.87 14.07 -3.11
CA LYS A 191 -6.23 13.96 -2.56
C LYS A 191 -6.42 14.84 -1.33
N ASP A 192 -7.66 15.21 -1.04
CA ASP A 192 -7.97 16.24 -0.04
C ASP A 192 -8.42 15.69 1.31
N THR A 193 -8.97 14.47 1.35
CA THR A 193 -9.35 13.78 2.58
C THR A 193 -8.46 12.56 2.86
N ASN A 194 -8.26 12.24 4.14
CA ASN A 194 -7.53 11.04 4.56
C ASN A 194 -8.15 9.74 4.01
N GLU A 195 -9.47 9.70 3.81
CA GLU A 195 -10.18 8.53 3.29
C GLU A 195 -9.89 8.31 1.79
N GLU A 196 -9.83 9.39 1.00
CA GLU A 196 -9.38 9.32 -0.40
C GLU A 196 -7.89 8.95 -0.48
N MET A 197 -7.04 9.54 0.37
CA MET A 197 -5.62 9.18 0.46
C MET A 197 -5.43 7.69 0.76
N PHE A 198 -6.23 7.15 1.70
CA PHE A 198 -6.25 5.73 2.05
C PHE A 198 -6.69 4.84 0.87
N ASN A 199 -7.78 5.23 0.17
CA ASN A 199 -8.27 4.45 -0.97
C ASN A 199 -7.26 4.44 -2.13
N VAL A 200 -6.64 5.58 -2.44
CA VAL A 200 -5.55 5.65 -3.44
C VAL A 200 -4.32 4.85 -2.99
N LEU A 201 -3.95 4.89 -1.71
CA LEU A 201 -2.86 4.07 -1.19
C LEU A 201 -3.14 2.58 -1.45
N LYS A 202 -4.30 2.09 -1.01
CA LYS A 202 -4.73 0.69 -1.20
C LYS A 202 -4.79 0.28 -2.67
N GLU A 203 -5.27 1.17 -3.54
CA GLU A 203 -5.27 0.96 -5.00
C GLU A 203 -3.86 0.83 -5.56
N ASN A 204 -2.94 1.75 -5.25
CA ASN A 204 -1.57 1.68 -5.80
C ASN A 204 -0.76 0.49 -5.24
N LEU A 205 -1.16 -0.08 -4.10
CA LEU A 205 -0.58 -1.29 -3.52
C LEU A 205 -1.10 -2.61 -4.14
N THR A 206 -2.20 -2.57 -4.90
CA THR A 206 -2.88 -3.78 -5.44
C THR A 206 -3.11 -3.76 -6.95
N ASN A 207 -3.15 -2.58 -7.56
CA ASN A 207 -3.42 -2.43 -8.99
C ASN A 207 -2.18 -2.79 -9.82
N GLU A 208 -2.31 -3.75 -10.74
CA GLU A 208 -1.25 -4.21 -11.65
C GLU A 208 -1.43 -3.71 -13.10
N THR A 209 -2.27 -2.70 -13.36
CA THR A 209 -2.32 -2.06 -14.68
C THR A 209 -0.98 -1.44 -15.07
N ILE A 210 -0.71 -1.39 -16.38
CA ILE A 210 0.48 -0.74 -16.94
C ILE A 210 0.70 0.66 -16.32
N ASP A 211 1.96 0.97 -16.03
CA ASP A 211 2.44 2.20 -15.37
C ASP A 211 1.95 2.47 -13.94
N SER A 212 1.19 1.55 -13.31
CA SER A 212 0.93 1.62 -11.86
C SER A 212 2.22 1.39 -11.05
N PRO A 213 2.35 1.90 -9.81
CA PRO A 213 3.55 1.68 -9.01
C PRO A 213 3.86 0.19 -8.80
N LEU A 214 2.86 -0.64 -8.51
CA LEU A 214 3.06 -2.08 -8.32
C LEU A 214 3.50 -2.78 -9.62
N TYR A 215 2.92 -2.41 -10.76
CA TYR A 215 3.33 -2.93 -12.07
C TYR A 215 4.79 -2.57 -12.38
N LEU A 216 5.18 -1.31 -12.17
CA LEU A 216 6.56 -0.85 -12.37
C LEU A 216 7.54 -1.59 -11.45
N LEU A 217 7.22 -1.73 -10.16
CA LEU A 217 8.02 -2.50 -9.20
C LEU A 217 8.20 -3.96 -9.65
N LYS A 218 7.11 -4.62 -10.06
CA LYS A 218 7.14 -6.04 -10.47
C LYS A 218 7.89 -6.30 -11.77
N ASN A 219 7.99 -5.31 -12.67
CA ASN A 219 8.71 -5.39 -13.94
C ASN A 219 10.21 -5.07 -13.84
N TRP A 220 10.80 -5.21 -12.65
CA TRP A 220 12.24 -5.20 -12.43
C TRP A 220 12.93 -6.34 -13.18
N LYS A 221 13.74 -5.96 -14.18
CA LYS A 221 14.58 -6.83 -15.02
C LYS A 221 15.71 -7.51 -14.24
#